data_AF-A0A9D1T2Z5-F1
#
_entry.id   AF-A0A9D1T2Z5-F1
#
_cell.length_a   1.000
_cell.length_b   1.000
_cell.length_c   1.000
_cell.angle_alpha   90.00
_cell.angle_beta   90.00
_cell.angle_gamma   90.00
#
_symmetry.space_group_name_H-M   'P 1'
#
loop_
_entity.id
_entity.type
_entity.pdbx_description
1 polymer ?
#
loop_
_entity_poly.entity_id
_entity_poly.type
_entity_poly.pdbx_seq_one_letter_code
_entity_poly.pdbx_strand_id
1 'polypeptide(L)'
;MFELAPRLRTFVAAAETGSFAQAAERVFAPRDLYGETLLIVKRGYLREMDALRDDLEAHHPRIRLEDFAFHSTEVFNQCENGGKLLVAIKEWQDVHPLMRVLPVRWGHTIPFGLLHSPTPSPRVQACIDAICRAYQPQVDAP
;
A
#
# COMPACT_ATOMS: atom_id res chain seq x y z
N MET A 1 -19.49 2.81 -16.29
CA MET A 1 -19.09 2.83 -14.87
C MET A 1 -18.65 1.41 -14.56
N PHE A 2 -17.38 1.15 -14.22
CA PHE A 2 -16.85 -0.21 -14.03
C PHE A 2 -17.21 -0.74 -12.64
N GLU A 3 -17.25 -2.06 -12.47
CA GLU A 3 -17.42 -2.70 -11.16
C GLU A 3 -16.10 -3.34 -10.70
N LEU A 4 -15.84 -3.28 -9.40
CA LEU A 4 -14.67 -3.84 -8.73
C LEU A 4 -15.10 -5.10 -7.97
N ALA A 5 -14.82 -6.27 -8.55
CA ALA A 5 -15.07 -7.58 -7.97
C ALA A 5 -13.88 -8.51 -8.22
N PRO A 6 -13.45 -9.36 -7.27
CA PRO A 6 -13.82 -9.38 -5.84
C PRO A 6 -13.26 -8.18 -5.05
N ARG A 7 -13.88 -7.83 -3.91
CA ARG A 7 -13.42 -6.77 -2.98
C ARG A 7 -12.32 -7.31 -2.07
N LEU A 8 -11.13 -7.45 -2.60
CA LEU A 8 -9.98 -7.86 -1.82
C LEU A 8 -9.39 -6.63 -1.13
N ARG A 9 -8.76 -6.82 0.03
CA ARG A 9 -8.12 -5.75 0.79
C ARG A 9 -6.64 -6.06 0.91
N THR A 10 -5.82 -5.11 0.52
CA THR A 10 -4.39 -5.14 0.82
C THR A 10 -4.10 -4.25 2.02
N PHE A 11 -3.16 -4.68 2.85
CA PHE A 11 -2.65 -3.87 3.94
C PHE A 11 -1.78 -2.75 3.39
N VAL A 12 -2.07 -1.54 3.85
CA VAL A 12 -1.14 -0.43 3.67
C VAL A 12 0.05 -0.68 4.60
N ALA A 13 1.25 -0.51 4.07
CA ALA A 13 2.52 -0.70 4.76
C ALA A 13 3.40 0.54 4.59
N ALA A 14 4.46 0.62 5.37
CA ALA A 14 5.59 1.49 5.03
C ALA A 14 6.59 0.67 4.21
N ALA A 15 7.39 1.31 3.37
CA ALA A 15 8.47 0.69 2.65
C ALA A 15 9.74 1.52 2.85
N GLU A 16 10.82 0.84 3.19
CA GLU A 16 12.16 1.43 3.18
C GLU A 16 12.87 0.93 1.92
N THR A 17 13.62 1.82 1.29
CA THR A 17 14.57 1.47 0.24
C THR A 17 15.95 1.88 0.73
N GLY A 18 16.91 0.98 0.79
CA GLY A 18 18.23 1.29 1.36
C GLY A 18 19.00 0.04 1.81
N SER A 19 20.21 0.25 2.33
CA SER A 19 21.11 -0.82 2.76
C SER A 19 21.11 -0.96 4.28
N PHE A 20 20.13 -1.64 4.90
CA PHE A 20 20.37 -2.37 6.15
C PHE A 20 19.45 -3.58 6.33
N ALA A 21 20.11 -4.72 6.56
CA ALA A 21 19.59 -6.05 6.80
C ALA A 21 18.98 -6.26 8.21
N GLN A 22 18.43 -5.21 8.85
CA GLN A 22 18.02 -5.30 10.27
C GLN A 22 16.68 -4.61 10.61
N ALA A 23 15.66 -4.76 9.77
CA ALA A 23 14.32 -4.90 10.35
C ALA A 23 14.13 -6.38 10.66
N ALA A 24 14.03 -6.77 11.94
CA ALA A 24 13.52 -8.09 12.28
C ALA A 24 12.10 -8.24 11.71
N GLU A 25 11.63 -9.46 11.44
CA GLU A 25 10.22 -9.75 11.15
C GLU A 25 9.35 -9.32 12.35
N ARG A 26 9.07 -8.02 12.44
CA ARG A 26 8.23 -7.43 13.46
C ARG A 26 7.21 -6.53 12.79
N VAL A 27 6.06 -6.44 13.42
CA VAL A 27 5.01 -5.51 13.03
C VAL A 27 5.22 -4.21 13.79
N PHE A 28 5.29 -3.09 13.06
CA PHE A 28 5.49 -1.77 13.61
C PHE A 28 4.17 -1.17 14.08
N ALA A 29 4.20 -0.34 15.12
CA ALA A 29 3.12 0.58 15.45
C ALA A 29 3.43 1.97 14.85
N PRO A 30 2.43 2.83 14.61
CA PRO A 30 2.68 4.18 14.08
C PRO A 30 3.71 4.98 14.89
N ARG A 31 3.74 4.79 16.21
CA ARG A 31 4.73 5.44 17.10
C ARG A 31 6.19 5.05 16.82
N ASP A 32 6.43 3.90 16.22
CA ASP A 32 7.78 3.46 15.85
C ASP A 32 8.31 4.25 14.65
N LEU A 33 7.45 5.02 13.96
CA LEU A 33 7.78 5.89 12.83
C LEU A 33 7.95 7.37 13.27
N TYR A 34 7.95 7.66 14.57
CA TYR A 34 8.11 9.03 15.04
C TYR A 34 9.51 9.58 14.76
N GLY A 35 9.56 10.76 14.15
CA GLY A 35 10.79 11.37 13.67
C GLY A 35 11.10 11.07 12.20
N GLU A 36 10.40 10.13 11.59
CA GLU A 36 10.52 9.78 10.18
C GLU A 36 9.69 10.70 9.28
N THR A 37 10.06 10.73 8.00
CA THR A 37 9.26 11.32 6.93
C THR A 37 8.61 10.21 6.11
N LEU A 38 7.27 10.19 6.05
CA LEU A 38 6.46 9.31 5.23
C LEU A 38 6.03 10.01 3.93
N LEU A 39 6.49 9.48 2.81
CA LEU A 39 6.01 9.83 1.48
C LEU A 39 4.65 9.17 1.24
N ILE A 40 3.64 9.98 0.95
CA ILE A 40 2.26 9.55 0.74
C ILE A 40 1.70 10.23 -0.51
N VAL A 41 0.87 9.50 -1.26
CA VAL A 41 0.27 10.05 -2.50
C VAL A 41 -0.52 11.32 -2.17
N LYS A 42 -0.47 12.28 -3.09
CA LYS A 42 -1.20 13.55 -2.97
C LYS A 42 -2.69 13.32 -2.71
N ARG A 43 -3.26 14.18 -1.88
CA ARG A 43 -4.68 14.13 -1.49
C ARG A 43 -5.61 14.09 -2.70
N GLY A 44 -6.68 13.31 -2.60
CA GLY A 44 -7.72 13.19 -3.63
C GLY A 44 -7.43 12.16 -4.73
N TYR A 45 -6.29 11.46 -4.68
CA TYR A 45 -5.97 10.37 -5.60
C TYR A 45 -6.62 9.06 -5.16
N LEU A 46 -6.56 8.74 -3.87
CA LEU A 46 -7.11 7.51 -3.29
C LEU A 46 -7.74 7.85 -1.94
N ARG A 47 -9.04 7.57 -1.80
CA ARG A 47 -9.80 7.89 -0.59
C ARG A 47 -9.21 7.21 0.66
N GLU A 48 -8.72 5.99 0.51
CA GLU A 48 -8.11 5.22 1.57
C GLU A 48 -6.76 5.82 2.02
N MET A 49 -6.00 6.42 1.10
CA MET A 49 -4.77 7.15 1.45
C MET A 49 -5.08 8.48 2.13
N ASP A 50 -6.15 9.17 1.71
CA ASP A 50 -6.64 10.35 2.40
C ASP A 50 -7.06 10.02 3.85
N ALA A 51 -7.72 8.87 4.06
CA ALA A 51 -8.11 8.43 5.40
C ALA A 51 -6.90 8.07 6.28
N LEU A 52 -5.88 7.40 5.72
CA LEU A 52 -4.61 7.16 6.43
C LEU A 52 -3.94 8.49 6.80
N ARG A 53 -3.87 9.44 5.85
CA ARG A 53 -3.30 10.77 6.10
C ARG A 53 -4.00 11.47 7.27
N ASP A 54 -5.32 11.52 7.26
CA ASP A 54 -6.12 12.18 8.29
C ASP A 54 -5.88 11.58 9.68
N ASP A 55 -5.77 10.25 9.76
CA ASP A 55 -5.47 9.54 10.99
C ASP A 55 -4.05 9.84 11.51
N LEU A 56 -3.05 9.85 10.62
CA LEU A 56 -1.67 10.18 10.98
C LEU A 56 -1.52 11.64 11.42
N GLU A 57 -2.16 12.58 10.74
CA GLU A 57 -2.13 14.00 11.09
C GLU A 57 -2.81 14.27 12.44
N ALA A 58 -3.93 13.61 12.72
CA ALA A 58 -4.69 13.78 13.96
C ALA A 58 -4.02 13.13 15.18
N HIS A 59 -3.49 11.91 15.03
CA HIS A 59 -3.05 11.09 16.16
C HIS A 59 -1.52 10.91 16.25
N HIS A 60 -0.80 11.20 15.17
CA HIS A 60 0.64 10.93 15.03
C HIS A 60 1.44 12.11 14.44
N PRO A 61 1.32 13.36 14.97
CA PRO A 61 1.92 14.56 14.38
C PRO A 61 3.46 14.59 14.39
N ARG A 62 4.11 13.62 15.04
CA ARG A 62 5.58 13.44 15.01
C ARG A 62 6.06 12.68 13.77
N ILE A 63 5.15 12.20 12.92
CA ILE A 63 5.44 11.66 11.61
C ILE A 63 5.29 12.81 10.61
N ARG A 64 6.34 13.11 9.84
CA ARG A 64 6.25 14.14 8.79
C ARG A 64 5.66 13.51 7.53
N LEU A 65 4.63 14.11 6.96
CA LEU A 65 4.04 13.66 5.70
C LEU A 65 4.53 14.52 4.54
N GLU A 66 4.94 13.89 3.45
CA GLU A 66 5.36 14.56 2.23
C GLU A 66 4.64 13.98 1.02
N ASP A 67 4.18 14.86 0.14
CA ASP A 67 3.36 14.47 -1.01
C ASP A 67 4.20 14.02 -2.20
N PHE A 68 3.72 13.00 -2.92
CA PHE A 68 4.14 12.73 -4.29
C PHE A 68 2.95 12.51 -5.22
N ALA A 69 3.14 12.80 -6.51
CA ALA A 69 2.06 12.74 -7.49
C ALA A 69 1.87 11.35 -8.14
N PHE A 70 2.96 10.64 -8.40
CA PHE A 70 2.94 9.30 -8.99
C PHE A 70 4.18 8.51 -8.56
N HIS A 71 4.04 7.19 -8.49
CA HIS A 71 5.15 6.28 -8.20
C HIS A 71 6.16 6.36 -9.35
N SER A 72 7.36 6.84 -9.07
CA SER A 72 8.44 7.03 -10.03
C SER A 72 9.77 6.57 -9.45
N THR A 73 10.76 6.35 -10.31
CA THR A 73 12.14 6.07 -9.87
C THR A 73 12.69 7.16 -8.96
N GLU A 74 12.28 8.41 -9.14
CA GLU A 74 12.68 9.51 -8.27
C GLU A 74 12.12 9.37 -6.84
N VAL A 75 10.87 8.94 -6.69
CA VAL A 75 10.27 8.67 -5.36
C VAL A 75 11.03 7.56 -4.64
N PHE A 76 11.39 6.49 -5.36
CA PHE A 76 12.23 5.42 -4.80
C PHE A 76 13.63 5.94 -4.42
N ASN A 77 14.28 6.70 -5.30
CA ASN A 77 15.60 7.28 -5.02
C ASN A 77 15.60 8.23 -3.81
N GLN A 78 14.50 8.97 -3.58
CA GLN A 78 14.35 9.82 -2.39
C GLN A 78 14.24 9.01 -1.10
N CYS A 79 13.59 7.84 -1.16
CA CYS A 79 13.58 6.92 -0.03
C CYS A 79 15.00 6.36 0.22
N GLU A 80 15.73 5.96 -0.83
CA GLU A 80 17.09 5.41 -0.76
C GLU A 80 18.12 6.39 -0.18
N ASN A 81 18.12 7.62 -0.67
CA ASN A 81 19.18 8.58 -0.32
C ASN A 81 18.77 9.55 0.78
N GLY A 82 17.47 9.65 1.08
CA GLY A 82 16.92 10.66 1.98
C GLY A 82 16.49 10.13 3.35
N GLY A 83 16.57 8.81 3.59
CA GLY A 83 16.07 8.21 4.83
C GLY A 83 14.56 8.43 5.00
N LYS A 84 13.79 8.35 3.90
CA LYS A 84 12.34 8.50 3.90
C LYS A 84 11.68 7.15 3.75
N LEU A 85 10.49 7.01 4.33
CA LEU A 85 9.64 5.84 4.15
C LEU A 85 8.57 6.13 3.11
N LEU A 86 8.24 5.15 2.29
CA LEU A 86 7.15 5.23 1.33
C LEU A 86 5.91 4.51 1.86
N VAL A 87 4.74 5.13 1.81
CA VAL A 87 3.48 4.40 2.00
C VAL A 87 3.28 3.49 0.79
N ALA A 88 3.25 2.17 1.05
CA ALA A 88 3.16 1.12 0.05
C ALA A 88 1.99 0.17 0.35
N ILE A 89 1.73 -0.78 -0.54
CA ILE A 89 0.86 -1.92 -0.28
C ILE A 89 1.69 -3.20 -0.17
N LYS A 90 1.24 -4.16 0.64
CA LYS A 90 2.03 -5.37 0.96
C LYS A 90 2.50 -6.13 -0.27
N GLU A 91 1.65 -6.26 -1.28
CA GLU A 91 1.94 -7.03 -2.51
C GLU A 91 3.05 -6.41 -3.35
N TRP A 92 3.51 -5.20 -3.02
CA TRP A 92 4.66 -4.61 -3.68
C TRP A 92 6.00 -5.17 -3.23
N GLN A 93 6.05 -6.04 -2.21
CA GLN A 93 7.30 -6.62 -1.69
C GLN A 93 8.29 -7.11 -2.76
N ASP A 94 7.79 -7.59 -3.90
CA ASP A 94 8.61 -8.17 -4.99
C ASP A 94 8.78 -7.23 -6.20
N VAL A 95 8.28 -5.98 -6.14
CA VAL A 95 8.34 -5.01 -7.25
C VAL A 95 9.75 -4.44 -7.42
N HIS A 96 10.54 -4.33 -6.35
CA HIS A 96 11.91 -3.85 -6.43
C HIS A 96 12.83 -4.56 -5.42
N PRO A 97 14.01 -5.10 -5.83
CA PRO A 97 14.88 -5.88 -4.95
C PRO A 97 15.39 -5.15 -3.69
N LEU A 98 15.44 -3.82 -3.73
CA LEU A 98 15.90 -2.99 -2.60
C LEU A 98 14.75 -2.47 -1.74
N MET A 99 13.49 -2.77 -2.09
CA MET A 99 12.35 -2.34 -1.32
C MET A 99 12.00 -3.39 -0.26
N ARG A 100 11.89 -2.94 0.98
CA ARG A 100 11.40 -3.78 2.07
C ARG A 100 10.08 -3.23 2.60
N VAL A 101 9.04 -4.05 2.51
CA VAL A 101 7.73 -3.76 3.10
C VAL A 101 7.80 -3.97 4.62
N LEU A 102 7.43 -2.93 5.36
CA LEU A 102 7.33 -2.87 6.81
C LEU A 102 5.84 -2.87 7.19
N PRO A 103 5.30 -3.97 7.73
CA PRO A 103 3.90 -4.00 8.14
C PRO A 103 3.66 -3.05 9.34
N VAL A 104 2.66 -2.18 9.24
CA VAL A 104 2.32 -1.20 10.28
C VAL A 104 0.89 -1.41 10.80
N ARG A 105 0.72 -1.46 12.13
CA ARG A 105 -0.56 -1.61 12.84
C ARG A 105 -1.35 -0.31 12.91
N TRP A 106 -1.78 0.18 11.75
CA TRP A 106 -2.69 1.32 11.64
C TRP A 106 -4.10 0.94 11.15
N GLY A 107 -4.33 -0.32 10.78
CA GLY A 107 -5.64 -0.83 10.37
C GLY A 107 -6.16 -0.35 9.01
N HIS A 108 -5.41 0.48 8.29
CA HIS A 108 -5.76 0.95 6.95
C HIS A 108 -5.50 -0.11 5.87
N THR A 109 -6.46 -0.22 4.94
CA THR A 109 -6.42 -1.16 3.81
C THR A 109 -6.90 -0.48 2.54
N ILE A 110 -6.41 -0.94 1.39
CA ILE A 110 -6.88 -0.48 0.07
C ILE A 110 -7.66 -1.59 -0.63
N PRO A 111 -8.80 -1.28 -1.29
CA PRO A 111 -9.50 -2.24 -2.11
C PRO A 111 -8.68 -2.55 -3.38
N PHE A 112 -8.58 -3.83 -3.72
CA PHE A 112 -8.05 -4.29 -5.00
C PHE A 112 -8.96 -5.36 -5.61
N GLY A 113 -8.93 -5.48 -6.93
CA GLY A 113 -9.78 -6.40 -7.66
C GLY A 113 -9.77 -6.14 -9.16
N LEU A 114 -10.67 -6.80 -9.89
CA LEU A 114 -10.77 -6.67 -11.35
C LEU A 114 -11.67 -5.49 -11.69
N LEU A 115 -11.24 -4.69 -12.68
CA LEU A 115 -12.06 -3.67 -13.31
C LEU A 115 -12.68 -4.24 -14.58
N HIS A 116 -14.02 -4.33 -14.62
CA HIS A 116 -14.73 -4.79 -15.81
C HIS A 116 -16.06 -4.04 -16.02
N SER A 117 -16.60 -4.16 -17.25
CA SER A 117 -17.92 -3.63 -17.58
C SER A 117 -18.99 -4.24 -16.64
N PRO A 118 -19.98 -3.47 -16.15
CA PRO A 118 -21.11 -4.02 -15.37
C PRO A 118 -21.89 -5.09 -16.12
N THR A 119 -21.87 -5.01 -17.45
CA THR A 119 -22.39 -6.03 -18.36
C THR A 119 -21.22 -6.62 -19.14
N PRO A 120 -20.49 -7.59 -18.57
CA PRO A 120 -19.37 -8.23 -19.25
C PRO A 120 -19.87 -9.12 -20.39
N SER A 121 -19.06 -9.30 -21.43
CA SER A 121 -19.36 -10.30 -22.45
C SER A 121 -19.25 -11.71 -21.86
N PRO A 122 -19.84 -12.75 -22.48
CA PRO A 122 -19.72 -14.12 -22.00
C PRO A 122 -18.27 -14.59 -21.79
N ARG A 123 -17.33 -14.11 -22.64
CA ARG A 123 -15.90 -14.43 -22.50
C ARG A 123 -15.25 -13.74 -21.31
N VAL A 124 -15.59 -12.46 -21.07
CA VAL A 124 -15.09 -11.72 -19.91
C VAL A 124 -15.64 -12.31 -18.62
N GLN A 125 -16.92 -12.68 -18.59
CA GLN A 125 -17.52 -13.35 -17.43
C GLN A 125 -16.83 -14.70 -17.15
N ALA A 126 -16.62 -15.53 -18.17
CA ALA A 126 -15.91 -16.80 -18.00
C ALA A 126 -14.48 -16.63 -17.45
N CYS A 127 -13.79 -15.55 -17.84
CA CYS A 127 -12.48 -15.18 -17.31
C CYS A 127 -12.56 -14.77 -15.84
N ILE A 128 -13.50 -13.88 -15.48
CA ILE A 128 -13.74 -13.47 -14.09
C ILE A 128 -14.02 -14.70 -13.21
N ASP A 129 -14.91 -15.59 -13.66
CA ASP A 129 -15.26 -16.80 -12.91
C ASP A 129 -14.04 -17.73 -12.73
N ALA A 130 -13.19 -17.84 -13.76
CA ALA A 130 -11.97 -18.64 -13.68
C ALA A 130 -10.97 -18.05 -12.69
N ILE A 131 -10.78 -16.73 -12.69
CA ILE A 131 -9.94 -16.02 -11.72
C ILE A 131 -10.49 -16.23 -10.31
N CYS A 132 -11.79 -16.06 -10.11
CA CYS A 132 -12.43 -16.27 -8.80
C CYS A 132 -12.32 -17.71 -8.29
N ARG A 133 -12.35 -18.71 -9.17
CA ARG A 133 -12.12 -20.13 -8.79
C ARG A 133 -10.67 -20.42 -8.45
N ALA A 134 -9.72 -19.82 -9.17
CA ALA A 134 -8.29 -20.03 -8.94
C ALA A 134 -7.78 -19.25 -7.71
N TYR A 135 -8.41 -18.12 -7.40
CA TYR A 135 -8.01 -17.27 -6.30
C TYR A 135 -8.42 -17.89 -4.95
N GLN A 136 -7.43 -18.29 -4.16
CA GLN A 136 -7.59 -18.66 -2.76
C GLN A 136 -7.22 -17.44 -1.91
N PRO A 137 -8.17 -16.77 -1.23
CA PRO A 137 -7.83 -15.66 -0.36
C PRO A 137 -6.88 -16.14 0.73
N GLN A 138 -5.66 -15.61 0.76
CA GLN A 138 -4.81 -15.74 1.93
C GLN A 138 -5.46 -14.90 3.04
N VAL A 139 -5.98 -15.57 4.07
CA VAL A 139 -6.37 -14.91 5.32
C VAL A 139 -5.06 -14.59 6.04
N ASP A 140 -4.46 -13.47 5.68
CA ASP A 140 -3.32 -12.95 6.41
C ASP A 140 -3.81 -12.55 7.81
N ALA A 141 -3.40 -13.34 8.81
CA ALA A 141 -3.67 -13.06 10.21
C ALA A 141 -3.00 -11.73 10.65
N PRO A 142 -3.62 -10.98 11.59
CA PRO A 142 -3.12 -9.70 12.08
C PRO A 142 -1.79 -9.78 12.87
#